data_AF-A0A848ZED1-F1
#
_entry.id   AF-A0A848ZED1-F1
#
_cell.length_a   1.000
_cell.length_b   1.000
_cell.length_c   1.000
_cell.angle_alpha   90.00
_cell.angle_beta   90.00
_cell.angle_gamma   90.00
#
_symmetry.space_group_name_H-M   'P 1'
#
loop_
_entity.id
_entity.type
_entity.pdbx_description
1 polymer ?
#
loop_
_entity_poly.entity_id
_entity_poly.type
_entity_poly.pdbx_seq_one_letter_code
_entity_poly.pdbx_strand_id
1 'polypeptide(L)'
;PDVVIKYLEDEYPDIKTIKDNIELIEKAGFKPISHFTLPESAWLNSYYLPMEQELPRLNKKYQGNEIALGVFEGFRNEIDFYREYSKFYGYEFFVMQKND
;
A
#
# COMPACT_ATOMS: atom_id res chain seq x y z
N PRO A 1 6.01 3.32 -14.11
CA PRO A 1 6.36 2.21 -15.02
C PRO A 1 5.11 1.39 -15.34
N ASP A 2 4.98 0.84 -16.54
CA ASP A 2 3.77 0.06 -16.92
C ASP A 2 3.51 -1.11 -15.97
N VAL A 3 4.58 -1.74 -15.45
CA VAL A 3 4.48 -2.79 -14.43
C VAL A 3 3.82 -2.32 -13.13
N VAL A 4 4.07 -1.07 -12.71
CA VAL A 4 3.44 -0.47 -11.52
C VAL A 4 1.98 -0.13 -11.80
N ILE A 5 1.69 0.41 -12.98
CA ILE A 5 0.31 0.72 -13.36
C ILE A 5 -0.53 -0.55 -13.36
N LYS A 6 -0.06 -1.60 -14.06
CA LYS A 6 -0.75 -2.88 -14.14
C LYS A 6 -0.95 -3.51 -12.75
N TYR A 7 0.10 -3.54 -11.94
CA TYR A 7 0.02 -4.08 -10.58
C TYR A 7 -1.07 -3.38 -9.76
N LEU A 8 -1.11 -2.04 -9.80
CA LEU A 8 -2.10 -1.27 -9.06
C LEU A 8 -3.50 -1.37 -9.68
N GLU A 9 -3.64 -1.53 -10.99
CA GLU A 9 -4.94 -1.81 -11.63
C GLU A 9 -5.53 -3.16 -11.18
N ASP A 10 -4.67 -4.17 -11.00
CA ASP A 10 -5.08 -5.50 -10.54
C ASP A 10 -5.42 -5.48 -9.03
N GLU A 11 -4.64 -4.77 -8.20
CA GLU A 11 -4.81 -4.76 -6.73
C GLU A 11 -5.79 -3.69 -6.21
N TYR A 12 -5.71 -2.47 -6.74
CA TYR A 12 -6.53 -1.33 -6.29
C TYR A 12 -6.76 -0.32 -7.44
N PRO A 13 -7.69 -0.63 -8.38
CA PRO A 13 -7.90 0.18 -9.58
C PRO A 13 -8.39 1.60 -9.32
N ASP A 14 -8.90 1.88 -8.11
CA ASP A 14 -9.33 3.21 -7.73
C ASP A 14 -8.18 4.12 -7.26
N ILE A 15 -6.93 3.61 -7.19
CA ILE A 15 -5.76 4.43 -6.86
C ILE A 15 -5.69 5.66 -7.77
N LYS A 16 -5.31 6.80 -7.18
CA LYS A 16 -5.25 8.07 -7.90
C LYS A 16 -3.96 8.80 -7.60
N THR A 17 -3.66 9.79 -8.42
CA THR A 17 -2.63 10.77 -8.08
C THR A 17 -3.08 11.59 -6.88
N ILE A 18 -2.11 12.19 -6.18
CA ILE A 18 -2.40 13.11 -5.05
C ILE A 18 -3.31 14.26 -5.52
N LYS A 19 -3.07 14.80 -6.73
CA LYS A 19 -3.87 15.86 -7.31
C LYS A 19 -5.32 15.44 -7.51
N ASP A 20 -5.56 14.28 -8.10
CA ASP A 20 -6.92 13.78 -8.35
C ASP A 20 -7.68 13.50 -7.05
N ASN A 21 -6.98 13.03 -6.01
CA ASN A 21 -7.55 12.87 -4.67
C ASN A 21 -7.91 14.22 -4.03
N ILE A 22 -7.09 15.26 -4.20
CA ILE A 22 -7.43 16.62 -3.73
C ILE A 22 -8.68 17.14 -4.46
N GLU A 23 -8.76 16.99 -5.78
CA GLU A 23 -9.96 17.39 -6.54
C GLU A 23 -11.21 16.60 -6.11
N LEU A 24 -11.05 15.31 -5.78
CA LEU A 24 -12.13 14.48 -5.25
C LEU A 24 -12.62 14.98 -3.89
N ILE A 25 -11.70 15.32 -2.98
CA ILE A 25 -11.99 15.89 -1.65
C ILE A 25 -12.80 17.19 -1.79
N GLU A 26 -12.37 18.09 -2.68
CA GLU A 26 -13.06 19.36 -2.93
C GLU A 26 -14.47 19.15 -3.49
N LYS A 27 -14.60 18.27 -4.50
CA LYS A 27 -15.91 17.92 -5.09
C LYS A 27 -16.85 17.25 -4.08
N ALA A 28 -16.31 16.57 -3.08
CA ALA A 28 -17.07 15.95 -1.99
C ALA A 28 -17.55 16.97 -0.93
N GLY A 29 -17.27 18.26 -1.08
CA GLY A 29 -17.69 19.30 -0.13
C GLY A 29 -16.78 19.42 1.09
N PHE A 30 -15.51 19.04 0.95
CA PHE A 30 -14.49 19.22 1.97
C PHE A 30 -13.43 20.21 1.50
N LYS A 31 -12.90 20.99 2.44
CA LYS A 31 -11.73 21.81 2.24
C LYS A 31 -10.47 21.00 2.59
N PRO A 32 -9.52 20.81 1.65
CA PRO A 32 -8.23 20.21 1.97
C PRO A 32 -7.41 21.17 2.85
N ILE A 33 -7.00 20.72 4.04
CA ILE A 33 -6.23 21.52 5.01
C ILE A 33 -4.74 21.25 4.87
N SER A 34 -4.37 19.98 4.73
CA SER A 34 -2.99 19.55 4.54
C SER A 34 -2.96 18.13 3.99
N HIS A 35 -1.84 17.74 3.41
CA HIS A 35 -1.55 16.34 3.10
C HIS A 35 -0.04 16.09 3.18
N PHE A 36 0.34 14.85 3.41
CA PHE A 36 1.75 14.43 3.38
C PHE A 36 1.91 12.96 3.03
N THR A 37 2.98 12.67 2.28
CA THR A 37 3.38 11.31 1.95
C THR A 37 3.98 10.63 3.17
N LEU A 38 3.51 9.43 3.48
CA LEU A 38 4.11 8.64 4.56
C LEU A 38 5.55 8.26 4.19
N PRO A 39 6.49 8.36 5.14
CA PRO A 39 7.88 7.98 4.88
C PRO A 39 8.00 6.48 4.64
N GLU A 40 9.06 6.07 3.96
CA GLU A 40 9.41 4.66 3.73
C GLU A 40 9.46 3.84 5.03
N SER A 41 9.86 4.47 6.15
CA SER A 41 9.89 3.81 7.46
C SER A 41 8.52 3.34 7.94
N ALA A 42 7.42 4.00 7.54
CA ALA A 42 6.06 3.57 7.87
C ALA A 42 5.71 2.25 7.18
N TRP A 43 6.27 2.00 5.99
CA TRP A 43 6.09 0.76 5.24
C TRP A 43 7.07 -0.31 5.68
N LEU A 44 8.37 -0.01 5.74
CA LEU A 44 9.37 -1.01 6.07
C LEU A 44 9.34 -1.37 7.55
N ASN A 45 9.58 -0.41 8.44
CA ASN A 45 9.81 -0.70 9.86
C ASN A 45 8.52 -1.10 10.57
N SER A 46 7.39 -0.48 10.21
CA SER A 46 6.12 -0.66 10.91
C SER A 46 5.19 -1.68 10.28
N TYR A 47 5.42 -2.10 9.03
CA TYR A 47 4.52 -2.98 8.30
C TYR A 47 5.23 -4.22 7.72
N TYR A 48 6.10 -4.05 6.72
CA TYR A 48 6.68 -5.16 5.97
C TYR A 48 7.78 -5.94 6.70
N LEU A 49 8.73 -5.29 7.38
CA LEU A 49 9.82 -6.00 8.08
C LEU A 49 9.30 -6.93 9.20
N PRO A 50 8.34 -6.50 10.05
CA PRO A 50 7.73 -7.42 11.02
C PRO A 50 7.06 -8.64 10.36
N MET A 51 6.40 -8.45 9.22
CA MET A 51 5.77 -9.54 8.48
C MET A 51 6.81 -10.50 7.88
N GLU A 52 7.82 -9.96 7.21
CA GLU A 52 8.92 -10.72 6.59
C GLU A 52 9.62 -11.63 7.62
N GLN A 53 9.84 -11.12 8.84
CA GLN A 53 10.43 -11.88 9.94
C GLN A 53 9.59 -13.07 10.40
N GLU A 54 8.27 -12.98 10.29
CA GLU A 54 7.34 -14.04 10.71
C GLU A 54 7.11 -15.11 9.64
N LEU A 55 7.35 -14.80 8.35
CA LEU A 55 7.10 -15.71 7.23
C LEU A 55 7.79 -17.08 7.40
N PRO A 56 9.07 -17.20 7.82
CA PRO A 56 9.70 -18.52 8.01
C PRO A 56 8.99 -19.39 9.05
N ARG A 57 8.55 -18.78 10.16
CA ARG A 57 7.83 -19.48 11.22
C ARG A 57 6.45 -19.91 10.76
N LEU A 58 5.74 -19.03 10.03
CA LEU A 58 4.41 -19.31 9.48
C LEU A 58 4.45 -20.40 8.41
N ASN A 59 5.41 -20.35 7.49
CA ASN A 59 5.61 -21.38 6.46
C ASN A 59 5.81 -22.77 7.09
N LYS A 60 6.63 -22.86 8.14
CA LYS A 60 6.82 -24.12 8.88
C LYS A 60 5.54 -24.56 9.59
N LYS A 61 4.82 -23.64 10.23
CA LYS A 61 3.60 -23.94 10.98
C LYS A 61 2.49 -24.48 10.07
N TYR A 62 2.37 -23.98 8.85
CA TYR A 62 1.31 -24.34 7.90
C TYR A 62 1.81 -25.24 6.76
N GLN A 63 2.88 -26.01 7.01
CA GLN A 63 3.40 -26.95 6.01
C GLN A 63 2.29 -27.91 5.54
N GLY A 64 2.14 -28.04 4.22
CA GLY A 64 1.10 -28.86 3.59
C GLY A 64 -0.26 -28.18 3.43
N ASN A 65 -0.43 -26.94 3.89
CA ASN A 65 -1.62 -26.13 3.59
C ASN A 65 -1.31 -25.18 2.43
N GLU A 66 -1.64 -25.62 1.21
CA GLU A 66 -1.34 -24.87 -0.02
C GLU A 66 -1.97 -23.47 -0.05
N ILE A 67 -3.17 -23.31 0.52
CA ILE A 67 -3.85 -22.01 0.58
C ILE A 67 -3.05 -21.03 1.46
N ALA A 68 -2.67 -21.47 2.67
CA ALA A 68 -1.89 -20.62 3.58
C ALA A 68 -0.53 -20.26 2.98
N LEU A 69 0.15 -21.22 2.36
CA LEU A 69 1.44 -20.99 1.72
C LEU A 69 1.32 -20.03 0.52
N GLY A 70 0.24 -20.10 -0.25
CA GLY A 70 -0.04 -19.17 -1.34
C GLY A 70 -0.23 -17.73 -0.85
N VAL A 71 -0.93 -17.54 0.28
CA VAL A 71 -1.07 -16.21 0.91
C VAL A 71 0.28 -15.65 1.36
N PHE A 72 1.13 -16.48 1.97
CA PHE A 72 2.46 -16.06 2.42
C PHE A 72 3.40 -15.72 1.26
N GLU A 73 3.28 -16.43 0.14
CA GLU A 73 3.98 -16.08 -1.09
C GLU A 73 3.50 -14.73 -1.64
N GLY A 74 2.19 -14.48 -1.60
CA GLY A 74 1.62 -13.18 -1.95
C GLY A 74 2.23 -12.03 -1.16
N PHE A 75 2.33 -12.17 0.17
CA PHE A 75 2.98 -11.14 1.01
C PHE A 75 4.46 -10.94 0.66
N ARG A 76 5.19 -12.02 0.37
CA ARG A 76 6.59 -11.89 -0.06
C ARG A 76 6.71 -11.13 -1.38
N ASN A 77 5.87 -11.47 -2.35
CA ASN A 77 5.85 -10.79 -3.64
C ASN A 77 5.50 -9.30 -3.48
N GLU A 78 4.55 -8.95 -2.62
CA GLU A 78 4.20 -7.56 -2.33
C GLU A 78 5.37 -6.79 -1.68
N ILE A 79 6.07 -7.41 -0.72
CA ILE A 79 7.25 -6.83 -0.06
C ILE A 79 8.35 -6.55 -1.09
N ASP A 80 8.65 -7.51 -1.97
CA ASP A 80 9.67 -7.36 -3.00
C ASP A 80 9.29 -6.28 -4.01
N PHE A 81 8.01 -6.26 -4.42
CA PHE A 81 7.48 -5.24 -5.31
C PHE A 81 7.60 -3.83 -4.70
N TYR A 82 7.27 -3.68 -3.41
CA TYR A 82 7.44 -2.42 -2.71
C TYR A 82 8.91 -1.98 -2.68
N ARG A 83 9.85 -2.88 -2.35
CA ARG A 83 11.29 -2.55 -2.34
C ARG A 83 11.79 -2.03 -3.69
N GLU A 84 11.26 -2.56 -4.79
CA GLU A 84 11.66 -2.16 -6.14
C GLU A 84 10.96 -0.88 -6.63
N TYR A 85 9.68 -0.70 -6.29
CA TYR A 85 8.81 0.30 -6.90
C TYR A 85 8.23 1.35 -5.94
N SER A 86 8.65 1.39 -4.68
CA SER A 86 8.17 2.35 -3.64
C SER A 86 8.29 3.83 -4.02
N LYS A 87 9.11 4.17 -5.01
CA LYS A 87 9.22 5.55 -5.53
C LYS A 87 8.03 5.99 -6.38
N PHE A 88 7.20 5.05 -6.84
CA PHE A 88 6.11 5.31 -7.78
C PHE A 88 4.72 5.28 -7.16
N TYR A 89 4.58 4.69 -5.98
CA TYR A 89 3.32 4.58 -5.25
C TYR A 89 3.58 4.53 -3.75
N GLY A 90 2.56 4.84 -2.96
CA GLY A 90 2.67 4.84 -1.52
C GLY A 90 1.39 5.34 -0.88
N TYR A 91 1.49 5.71 0.39
CA TYR A 91 0.36 6.25 1.14
C TYR A 91 0.51 7.75 1.30
N GLU A 92 -0.59 8.44 1.04
CA GLU A 92 -0.75 9.87 1.27
C GLU A 92 -1.78 10.06 2.37
N PHE A 93 -1.42 10.83 3.40
CA PHE A 93 -2.35 11.19 4.45
C PHE A 93 -3.01 12.52 4.09
N PHE A 94 -4.34 12.57 4.09
CA PHE A 94 -5.10 13.80 3.84
C PHE A 94 -5.80 14.27 5.12
N VAL A 95 -5.63 15.55 5.45
CA VAL A 95 -6.35 16.24 6.52
C VAL A 95 -7.32 17.22 5.86
N MET A 96 -8.62 17.06 6.13
CA MET A 96 -9.66 17.83 5.48
C MET A 96 -10.75 18.25 6.47
N GLN A 97 -11.39 19.37 6.18
CA GLN A 97 -12.48 19.94 6.97
C GLN A 97 -13.75 19.92 6.14
N LYS A 98 -14.88 19.50 6.74
CA LYS A 98 -16.18 19.58 6.06
C LYS A 98 -16.55 21.06 5.85
N ASN A 99 -16.99 21.41 4.63
CA ASN A 99 -17.53 22.75 4.38
C ASN A 99 -18.86 22.91 5.12
N ASP A 100 -19.15 24.14 5.55
CA ASP A 100 -20.42 24.51 6.19
C ASP A 100 -21.62 24.37 5.22
#